data_AF-A0A2G8RNH6-F1
#
_entry.id   AF-A0A2G8RNH6-F1
#
_cell.length_a   1.000
_cell.length_b   1.000
_cell.length_c   1.000
_cell.angle_alpha   90.00
_cell.angle_beta   90.00
_cell.angle_gamma   90.00
#
_symmetry.space_group_name_H-M   'P 1'
#
loop_
_entity.id
_entity.type
_entity.pdbx_description
1 polymer ?
#
loop_
_entity_poly.entity_id
_entity_poly.type
_entity_poly.pdbx_seq_one_letter_code
_entity_poly.pdbx_strand_id
1 'polypeptide(L)'
;MSRCASWFAEKGFTSLELDLGRPADASTSEALMKHYEFELASHIRLLAIPFAPVIVARGAGTLIAQTYISSYPASALLLISPPPSNSALAASDTDKSLLPTALPEFDFEPRFPVAVMATKQERPVLEKENRLWKDPDVDKMVVEDEAALTGQEGLARIEEWLDELGF
;
A
#
# COMPACT_ATOMS: atom_id res chain seq x y z
N MET A 1 13.61 2.15 -13.50
CA MET A 1 12.20 2.15 -13.92
C MET A 1 11.52 1.01 -13.19
N SER A 2 10.50 1.31 -12.39
CA SER A 2 9.82 0.29 -11.60
C SER A 2 9.03 -0.65 -12.51
N ARG A 3 9.31 -1.94 -12.35
CA ARG A 3 8.81 -3.03 -13.20
C ARG A 3 7.28 -3.15 -13.17
N CYS A 4 6.65 -2.69 -12.09
CA CYS A 4 5.21 -2.81 -11.85
C CYS A 4 4.39 -1.91 -12.79
N ALA A 5 4.68 -0.61 -12.82
CA ALA A 5 3.94 0.33 -13.67
C ALA A 5 4.08 0.02 -15.16
N SER A 6 5.27 -0.40 -15.60
CA SER A 6 5.48 -0.84 -17.00
C SER A 6 4.70 -2.10 -17.34
N TRP A 7 4.66 -3.08 -16.42
CA TRP A 7 3.93 -4.35 -16.62
C TRP A 7 2.44 -4.10 -16.84
N PHE A 8 1.81 -3.31 -15.97
CA PHE A 8 0.38 -3.03 -16.08
C PHE A 8 0.05 -2.08 -17.23
N ALA A 9 0.96 -1.16 -17.59
CA ALA A 9 0.79 -0.36 -18.81
C ALA A 9 0.75 -1.23 -20.09
N GLU A 10 1.58 -2.28 -20.17
CA GLU A 10 1.55 -3.24 -21.29
C GLU A 10 0.24 -4.03 -21.36
N LYS A 11 -0.46 -4.16 -20.24
CA LYS A 11 -1.77 -4.85 -20.12
C LYS A 11 -2.97 -3.91 -20.35
N GLY A 12 -2.73 -2.64 -20.65
CA GLY A 12 -3.78 -1.65 -20.96
C GLY A 12 -4.22 -0.78 -19.78
N PHE A 13 -3.60 -0.92 -18.61
CA PHE A 13 -3.88 -0.05 -17.47
C PHE A 13 -3.18 1.31 -17.62
N THR A 14 -3.89 2.38 -17.25
CA THR A 14 -3.23 3.66 -17.01
C THR A 14 -2.50 3.59 -15.67
N SER A 15 -1.19 3.40 -15.72
CA SER A 15 -0.35 3.22 -14.53
C SER A 15 0.35 4.53 -14.16
N LEU A 16 0.26 4.93 -12.90
CA LEU A 16 0.98 6.07 -12.33
C LEU A 16 1.84 5.59 -11.17
N GLU A 17 3.14 5.81 -11.28
CA GLU A 17 4.08 5.62 -10.17
C GLU A 17 4.34 6.96 -9.50
N LEU A 18 4.20 7.02 -8.18
CA LEU A 18 4.43 8.21 -7.38
C LEU A 18 5.51 7.95 -6.36
N ASP A 19 6.57 8.76 -6.44
CA ASP A 19 7.58 8.88 -5.40
C ASP A 19 7.30 10.17 -4.62
N LEU A 20 6.85 10.03 -3.37
CA LEU A 20 6.53 11.14 -2.50
C LEU A 20 7.73 11.42 -1.60
N GLY A 21 8.46 12.49 -1.92
CA GLY A 21 9.58 12.95 -1.11
C GLY A 21 9.15 13.41 0.28
N ARG A 22 9.99 13.19 1.30
CA ARG A 22 9.69 13.62 2.67
C ARG A 22 9.62 15.15 2.75
N PRO A 23 8.49 15.74 3.16
CA PRO A 23 8.40 17.18 3.36
C PRO A 23 9.34 17.62 4.49
N ALA A 24 9.98 18.78 4.31
CA ALA A 24 10.93 19.33 5.29
C ALA A 24 10.25 19.77 6.60
N ASP A 25 8.97 20.17 6.53
CA ASP A 25 8.29 20.89 7.61
C ASP A 25 7.33 20.02 8.44
N ALA A 26 7.22 18.73 8.15
CA ALA A 26 6.32 17.84 8.87
C ALA A 26 6.91 17.40 10.22
N SER A 27 6.49 18.08 11.28
CA SER A 27 6.92 17.83 12.66
C SER A 27 6.18 16.69 13.36
N THR A 28 5.03 16.26 12.85
CA THR A 28 4.22 15.15 13.39
C THR A 28 3.90 14.14 12.29
N SER A 29 3.72 12.88 12.67
CA SER A 29 3.34 11.80 11.75
C SER A 29 1.99 12.03 11.10
N GLU A 30 1.03 12.61 11.83
CA GLU A 30 -0.28 12.98 11.32
C GLU A 30 -0.20 14.06 10.25
N ALA A 31 0.61 15.11 10.49
CA ALA A 31 0.84 16.15 9.49
C ALA A 31 1.57 15.59 8.25
N LEU A 32 2.51 14.66 8.47
CA LEU A 32 3.23 13.98 7.40
C LEU A 32 2.27 13.14 6.54
N MET A 33 1.42 12.32 7.15
CA MET A 33 0.44 11.50 6.43
C MET A 33 -0.59 12.35 5.70
N LYS A 34 -1.06 13.44 6.32
CA LYS A 34 -1.99 14.39 5.69
C LYS A 34 -1.36 15.10 4.48
N HIS A 35 -0.07 15.39 4.53
CA HIS A 35 0.65 15.93 3.37
C HIS A 35 0.69 14.91 2.23
N TYR A 36 1.10 13.67 2.51
CA TYR A 36 1.14 12.62 1.48
C TYR A 36 -0.22 12.27 0.91
N GLU A 37 -1.26 12.24 1.75
CA GLU A 37 -2.65 12.09 1.35
C GLU A 37 -3.06 13.18 0.35
N PHE A 38 -2.77 14.44 0.67
CA PHE A 38 -3.08 15.58 -0.20
C PHE A 38 -2.34 15.49 -1.54
N GLU A 39 -1.04 15.18 -1.52
CA GLU A 39 -0.23 15.01 -2.74
C GLU A 39 -0.78 13.86 -3.60
N LEU A 40 -1.04 12.68 -3.01
CA LEU A 40 -1.60 11.53 -3.72
C LEU A 40 -2.95 11.86 -4.35
N ALA A 41 -3.86 12.51 -3.61
CA ALA A 41 -5.16 12.94 -4.11
C ALA A 41 -5.06 13.96 -5.24
N SER A 42 -4.14 14.92 -5.12
CA SER A 42 -3.86 15.91 -6.16
C SER A 42 -3.42 15.24 -7.46
N HIS A 43 -2.46 14.31 -7.37
CA HIS A 43 -1.93 13.58 -8.52
C HIS A 43 -3.00 12.71 -9.19
N ILE A 44 -3.81 11.97 -8.41
CA ILE A 44 -4.92 11.16 -8.94
C ILE A 44 -5.93 12.04 -9.67
N ARG A 45 -6.30 13.19 -9.09
CA ARG A 45 -7.25 14.12 -9.69
C ARG A 45 -6.74 14.70 -11.02
N LEU A 46 -5.43 14.94 -11.13
CA LEU A 46 -4.81 15.47 -12.35
C LEU A 46 -4.80 14.47 -13.50
N LEU A 47 -4.91 13.17 -13.24
CA LEU A 47 -5.02 12.14 -14.28
C LEU A 47 -6.36 12.19 -15.03
N ALA A 48 -7.34 12.95 -14.54
CA ALA A 48 -8.68 13.05 -15.11
C ALA A 48 -9.36 11.68 -15.35
N ILE A 49 -9.02 10.68 -14.51
CA ILE A 49 -9.63 9.35 -14.58
C ILE A 49 -11.09 9.43 -14.09
N PRO A 50 -12.05 8.87 -14.85
CA PRO A 50 -13.47 8.95 -14.49
C PRO A 50 -13.89 7.96 -13.39
N PHE A 51 -12.99 7.06 -12.98
CA PHE A 51 -13.24 5.99 -12.03
C PHE A 51 -12.26 6.04 -10.86
N ALA A 52 -12.67 5.48 -9.72
CA ALA A 52 -11.80 5.35 -8.57
C ALA A 52 -10.60 4.43 -8.90
N PRO A 53 -9.37 4.76 -8.48
CA PRO A 53 -8.19 4.01 -8.88
C PRO A 53 -8.08 2.68 -8.12
N VAL A 54 -7.29 1.76 -8.67
CA VAL A 54 -6.69 0.66 -7.92
C VAL A 54 -5.37 1.15 -7.34
N ILE A 55 -5.16 0.99 -6.04
CA ILE A 55 -3.95 1.46 -5.36
C ILE A 55 -3.09 0.27 -4.97
N VAL A 56 -1.86 0.23 -5.48
CA VAL A 56 -0.83 -0.73 -5.11
C VAL A 56 0.26 0.00 -4.35
N ALA A 57 0.53 -0.41 -3.11
CA ALA A 57 1.52 0.23 -2.26
C ALA A 57 2.43 -0.79 -1.59
N ARG A 58 3.69 -0.41 -1.34
CA ARG A 58 4.71 -1.31 -0.77
C ARG A 58 5.37 -0.74 0.47
N GLY A 59 5.64 -1.58 1.46
CA GLY A 59 6.41 -1.22 2.66
C GLY A 59 5.79 -0.02 3.39
N ALA A 60 6.58 1.00 3.68
CA ALA A 60 6.09 2.22 4.32
C ALA A 60 5.05 3.00 3.48
N GLY A 61 5.04 2.83 2.15
CA GLY A 61 4.03 3.43 1.28
C GLY A 61 2.62 2.91 1.55
N THR A 62 2.49 1.73 2.18
CA THR A 62 1.19 1.19 2.60
C THR A 62 0.46 2.07 3.61
N LEU A 63 1.18 2.87 4.41
CA LEU A 63 0.55 3.84 5.34
C LEU A 63 -0.08 4.99 4.58
N ILE A 64 0.60 5.48 3.54
CA ILE A 64 0.09 6.56 2.69
C ILE A 64 -1.18 6.10 1.99
N ALA A 65 -1.17 4.87 1.43
CA ALA A 65 -2.33 4.29 0.78
C ALA A 65 -3.50 4.13 1.76
N GLN A 66 -3.28 3.58 2.96
CA GLN A 66 -4.33 3.45 3.98
C GLN A 66 -4.88 4.80 4.45
N THR A 67 -4.02 5.82 4.59
CA THR A 67 -4.43 7.19 4.91
C THR A 67 -5.35 7.74 3.80
N TYR A 68 -4.95 7.58 2.53
CA TYR A 68 -5.77 8.02 1.40
C TYR A 68 -7.14 7.33 1.37
N ILE A 69 -7.19 6.01 1.56
CA ILE A 69 -8.44 5.23 1.57
C ILE A 69 -9.40 5.69 2.68
N SER A 70 -8.86 6.20 3.79
CA SER A 70 -9.69 6.69 4.90
C SER A 70 -10.48 7.97 4.52
N SER A 71 -10.05 8.68 3.48
CA SER A 71 -10.65 9.96 3.05
C SER A 71 -11.19 9.96 1.63
N TYR A 72 -10.74 9.03 0.77
CA TYR A 72 -11.04 9.01 -0.66
C TYR A 72 -11.39 7.60 -1.13
N PRO A 73 -12.29 7.47 -2.12
CA PRO A 73 -12.64 6.17 -2.66
C PRO A 73 -11.49 5.57 -3.48
N ALA A 74 -11.38 4.24 -3.44
CA ALA A 74 -10.62 3.44 -4.38
C ALA A 74 -11.46 2.23 -4.81
N SER A 75 -11.17 1.70 -5.99
CA SER A 75 -11.82 0.50 -6.50
C SER A 75 -11.24 -0.77 -5.88
N ALA A 76 -9.94 -0.77 -5.57
CA ALA A 76 -9.25 -1.84 -4.85
C ALA A 76 -7.97 -1.33 -4.19
N LEU A 77 -7.51 -2.01 -3.13
CA LEU A 77 -6.27 -1.71 -2.40
C LEU A 77 -5.42 -2.97 -2.29
N LEU A 78 -4.17 -2.94 -2.76
CA LEU A 78 -3.20 -4.02 -2.58
C LEU A 78 -1.97 -3.53 -1.83
N LEU A 79 -1.70 -4.14 -0.67
CA LEU A 79 -0.60 -3.81 0.22
C LEU A 79 0.49 -4.88 0.12
N ILE A 80 1.67 -4.51 -0.37
CA ILE A 80 2.84 -5.39 -0.53
C ILE A 80 3.78 -5.18 0.67
N SER A 81 4.04 -6.24 1.43
CA SER A 81 4.85 -6.21 2.65
C SER A 81 4.48 -5.04 3.56
N PRO A 82 3.20 -4.93 4.01
CA PRO A 82 2.85 -3.89 4.97
C PRO A 82 3.60 -4.13 6.29
N PRO A 83 3.96 -3.06 7.01
CA PRO A 83 4.46 -3.22 8.36
C PRO A 83 3.38 -3.88 9.24
N PRO A 84 3.77 -4.62 10.29
CA PRO A 84 2.82 -5.29 11.16
C PRO A 84 1.95 -4.30 11.95
N SER A 85 2.48 -3.12 12.28
CA SER A 85 1.79 -2.04 12.96
C SER A 85 2.49 -0.70 12.67
N ASN A 86 1.79 0.42 12.85
CA ASN A 86 2.37 1.76 12.78
C ASN A 86 3.43 1.95 13.86
N SER A 87 3.27 1.32 15.02
CA SER A 87 4.26 1.35 16.10
C SER A 87 5.60 0.69 15.72
N ALA A 88 5.57 -0.37 14.89
CA ALA A 88 6.77 -1.04 14.39
C ALA A 88 7.62 -0.12 13.49
N LEU A 89 6.99 0.81 12.76
CA LEU A 89 7.73 1.82 11.97
C LEU A 89 8.29 2.94 12.83
N ALA A 90 7.63 3.28 13.93
CA ALA A 90 8.13 4.27 14.88
C ALA A 90 9.37 3.73 15.65
N ALA A 91 9.41 2.42 15.92
CA ALA A 91 10.42 1.74 16.71
C ALA A 91 11.65 1.24 15.92
N SER A 92 11.77 1.54 14.62
CA SER A 92 12.93 1.10 13.84
C SER A 92 14.22 1.76 14.36
N ASP A 93 15.12 0.92 14.88
CA ASP A 93 16.41 1.23 15.54
C ASP A 93 17.50 1.79 14.59
N THR A 94 17.10 2.21 13.39
CA THR A 94 17.98 2.93 12.46
C THR A 94 17.75 4.43 12.67
N ASP A 95 18.82 5.23 12.67
CA ASP A 95 18.92 6.68 13.01
C ASP A 95 17.89 7.65 12.36
N LYS A 96 16.92 7.15 11.60
CA LYS A 96 15.81 7.90 11.00
C LYS A 96 14.52 7.08 11.12
N SER A 97 13.85 7.19 12.26
CA SER A 97 12.44 6.77 12.34
C SER A 97 11.65 7.42 11.20
N LEU A 98 10.92 6.59 10.44
CA LEU A 98 10.13 7.06 9.29
C LEU A 98 8.96 7.94 9.75
N LEU A 99 8.53 7.77 11.00
CA LEU A 99 7.44 8.49 11.64
C LEU A 99 8.01 9.46 12.71
N PRO A 100 7.79 10.78 12.59
CA PRO A 100 8.23 11.75 13.60
C PRO A 100 7.64 11.52 15.00
N THR A 101 6.38 11.07 15.07
CA THR A 101 5.63 10.81 16.30
C THR A 101 4.91 9.46 16.22
N ALA A 102 4.42 8.94 17.35
CA ALA A 102 3.54 7.76 17.34
C ALA A 102 2.27 8.08 16.51
N LEU A 103 1.91 7.17 15.60
CA LEU A 103 0.73 7.28 14.75
C LEU A 103 -0.29 6.21 15.17
N PRO A 104 -1.58 6.54 15.36
CA PRO A 104 -2.60 5.54 15.68
C PRO A 104 -2.78 4.54 14.52
N GLU A 105 -3.25 3.33 14.83
CA GLU A 105 -3.57 2.33 13.82
C GLU A 105 -4.82 2.72 13.03
N PHE A 106 -4.88 2.29 11.76
CA PHE A 106 -6.01 2.57 10.88
C PHE A 106 -7.23 1.73 11.24
N ASP A 107 -8.40 2.37 11.26
CA ASP A 107 -9.69 1.79 11.67
C ASP A 107 -10.70 1.63 10.53
N PHE A 108 -10.32 1.88 9.28
CA PHE A 108 -11.22 1.70 8.13
C PHE A 108 -11.68 0.23 8.00
N GLU A 109 -12.95 0.04 7.63
CA GLU A 109 -13.52 -1.26 7.33
C GLU A 109 -13.29 -1.60 5.84
N PRO A 110 -12.71 -2.77 5.50
CA PRO A 110 -12.46 -3.18 4.12
C PRO A 110 -13.77 -3.58 3.42
N ARG A 111 -14.60 -2.58 3.10
CA ARG A 111 -15.90 -2.75 2.42
C ARG A 111 -15.78 -2.80 0.89
N PHE A 112 -14.56 -2.90 0.40
CA PHE A 112 -14.18 -2.95 -1.00
C PHE A 112 -12.99 -3.92 -1.11
N PRO A 113 -12.61 -4.39 -2.30
CA PRO A 113 -11.53 -5.35 -2.46
C PRO A 113 -10.20 -4.87 -1.86
N VAL A 114 -9.70 -5.60 -0.86
CA VAL A 114 -8.41 -5.35 -0.23
C VAL A 114 -7.59 -6.65 -0.23
N ALA A 115 -6.34 -6.56 -0.65
CA ALA A 115 -5.39 -7.66 -0.62
C ALA A 115 -4.10 -7.29 0.12
N VAL A 116 -3.53 -8.26 0.81
CA VAL A 116 -2.19 -8.17 1.39
C VAL A 116 -1.29 -9.23 0.78
N MET A 117 -0.19 -8.79 0.19
CA MET A 117 0.86 -9.66 -0.34
C MET A 117 2.08 -9.61 0.58
N ALA A 118 2.57 -10.77 1.00
CA ALA A 118 3.72 -10.88 1.90
C ALA A 118 4.58 -12.10 1.57
N THR A 119 5.83 -12.11 2.03
CA THR A 119 6.69 -13.29 1.97
C THR A 119 6.30 -14.33 3.02
N LYS A 120 6.73 -15.58 2.83
CA LYS A 120 6.64 -16.62 3.85
C LYS A 120 7.30 -16.24 5.17
N GLN A 121 8.34 -15.41 5.14
CA GLN A 121 9.07 -14.97 6.33
C GLN A 121 8.30 -13.93 7.13
N GLU A 122 7.58 -13.02 6.46
CA GLU A 122 6.78 -11.97 7.10
C GLU A 122 5.46 -12.50 7.64
N ARG A 123 4.90 -13.54 7.00
CA ARG A 123 3.60 -14.13 7.32
C ARG A 123 3.36 -14.37 8.83
N PRO A 124 4.27 -15.01 9.61
CA PRO A 124 4.01 -15.27 11.03
C PRO A 124 3.86 -13.99 11.86
N VAL A 125 4.57 -12.93 11.49
CA VAL A 125 4.49 -11.63 12.17
C VAL A 125 3.16 -10.95 11.84
N LEU A 126 2.75 -10.98 10.57
CA LEU A 126 1.46 -10.44 10.12
C LEU A 126 0.27 -11.19 10.75
N GLU A 127 0.32 -12.52 10.83
CA GLU A 127 -0.70 -13.34 11.51
C GLU A 127 -0.90 -12.94 12.96
N LYS A 128 0.19 -12.54 13.64
CA LYS A 128 0.15 -12.17 15.06
C LYS A 128 -0.27 -10.72 15.30
N GLU A 129 0.14 -9.79 14.44
CA GLU A 129 0.10 -8.36 14.78
C GLU A 129 -0.73 -7.52 13.80
N ASN A 130 -0.79 -7.87 12.52
CA ASN A 130 -1.44 -7.03 11.50
C ASN A 130 -2.97 -7.23 11.51
N ARG A 131 -3.73 -6.12 11.58
CA ARG A 131 -5.20 -6.14 11.62
C ARG A 131 -5.80 -6.64 10.30
N LEU A 132 -5.38 -6.07 9.17
CA LEU A 132 -5.90 -6.41 7.84
C LEU A 132 -5.61 -7.87 7.48
N TRP A 133 -4.45 -8.38 7.89
CA TRP A 133 -4.13 -9.79 7.69
C TRP A 133 -5.09 -10.75 8.43
N LYS A 134 -5.61 -10.33 9.59
CA LYS A 134 -6.56 -11.16 10.38
C LYS A 134 -7.99 -11.04 9.88
N ASP A 135 -8.27 -10.06 9.02
CA ASP A 135 -9.60 -9.82 8.50
C ASP A 135 -9.98 -10.90 7.47
N PRO A 136 -11.14 -11.56 7.60
CA PRO A 136 -11.57 -12.58 6.66
C PRO A 136 -11.89 -12.03 5.27
N ASP A 137 -12.28 -10.75 5.16
CA ASP A 137 -12.68 -10.11 3.91
C ASP A 137 -11.49 -9.55 3.11
N VAL A 138 -10.27 -9.72 3.64
CA VAL A 138 -9.02 -9.33 2.99
C VAL A 138 -8.35 -10.54 2.34
N ASP A 139 -8.04 -10.43 1.05
CA ASP A 139 -7.32 -11.46 0.29
C ASP A 139 -5.85 -11.54 0.73
N LYS A 140 -5.32 -12.76 0.78
CA LYS A 140 -3.98 -13.03 1.33
C LYS A 140 -3.12 -13.74 0.30
N MET A 141 -2.07 -13.06 -0.15
CA MET A 141 -1.14 -13.59 -1.14
C MET A 141 0.22 -13.83 -0.47
N VAL A 142 0.72 -15.06 -0.54
CA VAL A 142 2.02 -15.43 0.03
C VAL A 142 2.96 -15.86 -1.08
N VAL A 143 4.11 -15.20 -1.16
CA VAL A 143 5.20 -15.54 -2.09
C VAL A 143 6.42 -16.05 -1.32
N GLU A 144 7.35 -16.70 -2.03
CA GLU A 144 8.53 -17.31 -1.40
C GLU A 144 9.44 -16.28 -0.72
N ASP A 145 9.87 -15.25 -1.45
CA ASP A 145 10.88 -14.29 -1.00
C ASP A 145 10.66 -12.87 -1.56
N GLU A 146 11.56 -11.94 -1.21
CA GLU A 146 11.49 -10.54 -1.67
C GLU A 146 11.66 -10.38 -3.19
N ALA A 147 12.42 -11.29 -3.82
CA ALA A 147 12.59 -11.27 -5.27
C ALA A 147 11.29 -11.68 -5.97
N ALA A 148 10.51 -12.59 -5.37
CA ALA A 148 9.19 -12.98 -5.85
C ALA A 148 8.17 -11.84 -5.72
N LEU A 149 8.19 -11.05 -4.63
CA LEU A 149 7.27 -9.90 -4.44
C LEU A 149 7.30 -8.88 -5.58
N THR A 150 8.50 -8.61 -6.10
CA THR A 150 8.72 -7.62 -7.17
C THR A 150 9.04 -8.25 -8.53
N GLY A 151 9.13 -9.57 -8.54
CA GLY A 151 9.40 -10.38 -9.71
C GLY A 151 8.14 -10.67 -10.50
N GLN A 152 8.31 -11.53 -11.49
CA GLN A 152 7.20 -11.95 -12.34
C GLN A 152 6.13 -12.72 -11.56
N GLU A 153 6.50 -13.46 -10.51
CA GLU A 153 5.56 -14.18 -9.67
C GLU A 153 4.59 -13.22 -8.96
N GLY A 154 5.10 -12.21 -8.24
CA GLY A 154 4.25 -11.22 -7.57
C GLY A 154 3.38 -10.44 -8.56
N LEU A 155 3.92 -10.05 -9.71
CA LEU A 155 3.15 -9.35 -10.75
C LEU A 155 2.04 -10.24 -11.32
N ALA A 156 2.30 -11.53 -11.57
CA ALA A 156 1.29 -12.48 -12.02
C ALA A 156 0.19 -12.68 -10.97
N ARG A 157 0.53 -12.71 -9.68
CA ARG A 157 -0.47 -12.79 -8.59
C ARG A 157 -1.37 -11.56 -8.53
N ILE A 158 -0.80 -10.37 -8.74
CA ILE A 158 -1.58 -9.13 -8.80
C ILE A 158 -2.50 -9.17 -10.03
N GLU A 159 -2.00 -9.62 -11.18
CA GLU A 159 -2.79 -9.78 -12.41
C GLU A 159 -3.96 -10.76 -12.21
N GLU A 160 -3.70 -11.96 -11.68
CA GLU A 160 -4.73 -12.95 -11.35
C GLU A 160 -5.83 -12.36 -10.45
N TRP A 161 -5.44 -11.58 -9.43
CA TRP A 161 -6.37 -10.94 -8.53
C TRP A 161 -7.18 -9.82 -9.19
N LEU A 162 -6.57 -9.00 -10.04
CA LEU A 162 -7.29 -7.97 -10.79
C LEU A 162 -8.30 -8.59 -11.76
N ASP A 163 -7.94 -9.68 -12.43
CA ASP A 163 -8.82 -10.43 -13.32
C ASP A 163 -10.01 -11.03 -12.56
N GLU A 164 -9.80 -11.57 -11.35
CA GLU A 164 -10.87 -12.08 -10.48
C GLU A 164 -11.86 -10.99 -10.05
N LEU A 165 -11.37 -9.76 -9.86
CA LEU A 165 -12.20 -8.58 -9.57
C LEU A 165 -12.89 -8.00 -10.81
N GLY A 166 -12.51 -8.45 -12.01
CA GLY A 166 -13.08 -8.02 -13.29
C GLY A 166 -12.53 -6.69 -13.82
N PHE A 167 -11.28 -6.35 -13.49
CA PHE A 167 -10.58 -5.19 -14.04
C PHE A 167 -9.95 -5.45 -15.42
#